data_AF-A0A2E7JRY6-F1
#
_entry.id   AF-A0A2E7JRY6-F1
#
_cell.length_a   1.000
_cell.length_b   1.000
_cell.length_c   1.000
_cell.angle_alpha   90.00
_cell.angle_beta   90.00
_cell.angle_gamma   90.00
#
_symmetry.space_group_name_H-M   'P 1'
#
loop_
_entity.id
_entity.type
_entity.pdbx_description
1 polymer ?
#
loop_
_entity_poly.entity_id
_entity_poly.type
_entity_poly.pdbx_seq_one_letter_code
_entity_poly.pdbx_strand_id
1 'polypeptide(L)'
;MNYKVYMPKRKIFGEIVNRVVDWQAVDAREEADGEVEEVQRLAEVSHCSFIDGRVTERLTCSDCTSEIDLTEYFRTRMISAV
;
A
#
# COMPACT_ATOMS: atom_id res chain seq x y z
N MET A 1 -5.17 -10.89 13.28
CA MET A 1 -5.20 -9.41 13.21
C MET A 1 -5.52 -9.00 11.78
N ASN A 2 -6.47 -8.09 11.57
CA ASN A 2 -6.85 -7.63 10.22
C ASN A 2 -6.23 -6.26 9.94
N TYR A 3 -5.74 -6.06 8.73
CA TYR A 3 -5.06 -4.83 8.31
C TYR A 3 -5.77 -4.15 7.16
N LYS A 4 -5.73 -2.82 7.14
CA LYS A 4 -5.97 -1.99 5.97
C LYS A 4 -4.68 -1.29 5.63
N VAL A 5 -4.17 -1.53 4.43
CA VAL A 5 -2.85 -1.04 4.01
C VAL A 5 -3.04 -0.07 2.86
N TYR A 6 -2.56 1.16 3.02
CA TYR A 6 -2.36 2.06 1.88
C TYR A 6 -0.99 1.75 1.26
N MET A 7 -0.95 1.53 -0.05
CA MET A 7 0.29 1.29 -0.79
C MET A 7 0.40 2.31 -1.94
N PRO A 8 1.49 3.09 -2.03
CA PRO A 8 1.69 4.01 -3.15
C PRO A 8 1.69 3.25 -4.48
N LYS A 9 0.92 3.73 -5.46
CA LYS A 9 0.80 3.07 -6.78
C LYS A 9 2.18 2.92 -7.45
N ARG A 10 3.07 3.90 -7.28
CA ARG A 10 4.46 3.83 -7.75
C ARG A 10 5.22 2.62 -7.22
N LYS A 11 5.10 2.29 -5.92
CA LYS A 11 5.82 1.15 -5.33
C LYS A 11 5.38 -0.17 -5.97
N ILE A 12 4.13 -0.28 -6.41
CA ILE A 12 3.58 -1.49 -7.01
C ILE A 12 3.85 -1.56 -8.51
N PHE A 13 3.50 -0.50 -9.25
CA PHE A 13 3.46 -0.53 -10.71
C PHE A 13 4.65 0.17 -11.37
N GLY A 14 5.47 0.90 -10.61
CA GLY A 14 6.54 1.76 -11.15
C GLY A 14 7.59 1.02 -11.98
N GLU A 15 7.84 -0.27 -11.70
CA GLU A 15 8.77 -1.10 -12.48
C GLU A 15 8.16 -1.64 -13.77
N ILE A 16 6.84 -1.79 -13.84
CA ILE A 16 6.13 -2.32 -15.02
C ILE A 16 5.71 -1.20 -15.96
N VAL A 17 5.18 -0.12 -15.39
CA VAL A 17 4.65 1.03 -16.12
C VAL A 17 5.72 2.11 -16.11
N ASN A 18 6.76 1.92 -16.93
CA ASN A 18 7.85 2.88 -16.99
C ASN A 18 8.21 3.28 -18.42
N ARG A 19 7.49 4.30 -18.93
CA ARG A 19 7.99 5.27 -19.94
C ARG A 19 7.37 6.67 -19.87
N VAL A 20 6.22 6.90 -19.21
CA VAL A 20 5.48 8.18 -19.35
C VAL A 20 4.73 8.65 -18.09
N VAL A 21 4.76 7.90 -16.98
CA VAL A 21 3.98 8.26 -15.78
C VAL A 21 4.81 9.16 -14.86
N ASP A 22 4.31 10.37 -14.62
CA ASP A 22 4.79 11.24 -13.55
C ASP A 22 4.25 10.74 -12.21
N TRP A 23 5.03 9.88 -11.56
CA TRP A 23 4.65 9.32 -10.27
C TRP A 23 4.61 10.35 -9.14
N GLN A 24 5.38 11.43 -9.23
CA GLN A 24 5.32 12.48 -8.20
C GLN A 24 3.98 13.21 -8.27
N ALA A 25 3.48 13.48 -9.49
CA ALA A 25 2.15 14.05 -9.67
C ALA A 25 1.03 13.10 -9.21
N VAL A 26 1.20 11.78 -9.41
CA VAL A 26 0.26 10.77 -8.88
C VAL A 26 0.23 10.80 -7.36
N ASP A 27 1.39 10.67 -6.71
CA ASP A 27 1.49 10.66 -5.25
C ASP A 27 0.92 11.95 -4.64
N ALA A 28 1.21 13.12 -5.24
CA ALA A 28 0.69 14.41 -4.78
C ALA A 28 -0.83 14.53 -4.94
N ARG A 29 -1.40 13.97 -6.01
CA ARG A 29 -2.85 13.95 -6.21
C ARG A 29 -3.54 13.03 -5.21
N GLU A 30 -3.01 11.83 -4.98
CA GLU A 30 -3.57 10.89 -4.00
C GLU A 30 -3.63 11.50 -2.60
N GLU A 31 -2.58 12.25 -2.21
CA GLU A 31 -2.57 13.01 -0.96
C GLU A 31 -3.64 14.11 -0.95
N ALA A 32 -3.74 14.88 -2.04
CA ALA A 32 -4.71 15.98 -2.14
C ALA A 32 -6.18 15.48 -2.13
N ASP A 33 -6.43 14.33 -2.74
CA ASP A 33 -7.73 13.68 -2.79
C ASP A 33 -8.07 12.97 -1.46
N GLY A 34 -7.10 12.82 -0.56
CA GLY A 34 -7.27 12.19 0.75
C GLY A 34 -7.41 10.66 0.68
N GLU A 35 -6.77 10.01 -0.31
CA GLU A 35 -6.84 8.56 -0.49
C GLU A 35 -6.26 7.83 0.75
N VAL A 36 -5.24 8.40 1.39
CA VAL A 36 -4.61 7.83 2.60
C VAL A 36 -5.57 7.89 3.79
N GLU A 37 -6.19 9.05 4.01
CA GLU A 37 -7.18 9.29 5.07
C GLU A 37 -8.43 8.46 4.88
N GLU A 38 -8.82 8.17 3.64
CA GLU A 38 -9.91 7.23 3.35
C GLU A 38 -9.56 5.81 3.82
N VAL A 39 -8.38 5.30 3.47
CA VAL A 39 -7.95 3.95 3.93
C VAL A 39 -7.84 3.90 5.45
N GLN A 40 -7.35 4.96 6.09
CA GLN A 40 -7.30 5.06 7.54
C GLN A 40 -8.71 5.03 8.16
N ARG A 41 -9.65 5.84 7.67
CA ARG A 41 -11.05 5.82 8.14
C ARG A 41 -11.70 4.46 7.95
N LEU A 42 -11.44 3.79 6.82
CA LEU A 42 -11.93 2.44 6.57
C LEU A 42 -11.34 1.44 7.57
N ALA A 43 -10.09 1.60 7.98
CA ALA A 43 -9.48 0.78 9.02
C ALA A 43 -10.22 0.96 10.35
N GLU A 44 -10.49 2.20 10.75
CA GLU A 44 -11.21 2.55 11.98
C GLU A 44 -12.62 1.95 11.99
N VAL A 45 -13.40 2.18 10.92
CA VAL A 45 -14.77 1.68 10.78
C VAL A 45 -14.84 0.16 10.78
N SER A 46 -13.83 -0.51 10.23
CA SER A 46 -13.77 -1.98 10.14
C SER A 46 -13.01 -2.66 11.28
N HIS A 47 -12.62 -1.90 12.32
CA HIS A 47 -11.81 -2.40 13.43
C HIS A 47 -10.53 -3.13 13.00
N CYS A 48 -9.90 -2.64 11.93
CA CYS A 48 -8.62 -3.12 11.41
C CYS A 48 -7.48 -2.18 11.81
N SER A 49 -6.25 -2.68 11.84
CA SER A 49 -5.06 -1.85 11.99
C SER A 49 -4.72 -1.17 10.66
N PHE A 50 -4.59 0.15 10.66
CA PHE A 50 -4.11 0.90 9.50
C PHE A 50 -2.58 0.77 9.38
N ILE A 51 -2.10 0.54 8.16
CA ILE A 51 -0.68 0.50 7.83
C ILE A 51 -0.42 1.46 6.67
N ASP A 52 0.49 2.41 6.89
CA ASP A 52 0.96 3.33 5.86
C ASP A 52 2.19 2.75 5.14
N GLY A 53 1.99 2.28 3.91
CA GLY A 53 3.02 1.70 3.04
C GLY A 53 4.05 2.70 2.50
N ARG A 54 3.86 4.01 2.71
CA ARG A 54 4.88 5.03 2.42
C ARG A 54 6.09 4.84 3.33
N VAL A 55 5.83 4.59 4.61
CA VAL A 55 6.84 4.50 5.67
C VAL A 55 7.05 3.08 6.21
N THR A 56 6.09 2.17 5.99
CA THR A 56 6.17 0.78 6.43
C THR A 56 6.33 -0.13 5.22
N GLU A 57 7.45 -0.85 5.14
CA GLU A 57 7.71 -1.77 4.02
C GLU A 57 7.48 -3.23 4.39
N ARG A 58 7.58 -3.55 5.68
CA ARG A 58 7.50 -4.92 6.19
C ARG A 58 6.53 -5.01 7.35
N LEU A 59 5.74 -6.08 7.38
CA LEU A 59 4.90 -6.45 8.50
C LEU A 59 5.40 -7.74 9.13
N THR A 60 5.71 -7.69 10.42
CA THR A 60 6.03 -8.87 11.21
C THR A 60 4.77 -9.37 11.92
N CYS A 61 4.46 -10.65 11.76
CA CYS A 61 3.41 -11.29 12.53
C CYS A 61 3.85 -11.43 14.00
N SER A 62 3.05 -10.92 14.94
CA SER A 62 3.31 -11.04 16.38
C SER A 62 3.31 -12.49 16.87
N ASP A 63 2.58 -13.36 16.19
CA ASP A 63 2.29 -14.72 16.69
C ASP A 63 3.33 -15.74 16.22
N CYS A 64 3.80 -15.61 14.99
CA CYS A 64 4.73 -16.56 14.37
C CYS A 64 6.05 -15.94 13.92
N THR A 65 6.27 -14.64 14.16
CA THR A 65 7.47 -13.89 13.75
C THR A 65 7.76 -13.85 12.25
N SER A 66 6.84 -14.37 11.43
CA SER A 66 6.98 -14.33 9.98
C SER A 66 6.87 -12.90 9.47
N GLU A 67 7.71 -12.55 8.52
CA GLU A 67 7.76 -11.22 7.90
C GLU A 67 7.14 -11.27 6.51
N ILE A 68 6.35 -10.25 6.19
CA ILE A 68 5.79 -10.02 4.86
C ILE A 68 6.35 -8.70 4.34
N ASP A 69 7.05 -8.74 3.20
CA ASP A 69 7.34 -7.54 2.42
C ASP A 69 6.05 -7.09 1.73
N LEU A 70 5.54 -5.93 2.13
CA LEU A 70 4.29 -5.38 1.63
C LEU A 70 4.39 -5.09 0.13
N THR A 71 5.52 -4.55 -0.32
CA THR A 71 5.70 -4.19 -1.72
C THR A 71 5.69 -5.44 -2.59
N GLU A 72 6.46 -6.46 -2.24
CA GLU A 72 6.49 -7.74 -2.95
C GLU A 72 5.13 -8.45 -2.92
N TYR A 73 4.47 -8.47 -1.75
CA TYR A 73 3.16 -9.10 -1.59
C TYR A 73 2.12 -8.48 -2.52
N PHE A 74 1.98 -7.15 -2.49
CA PHE A 74 1.00 -6.44 -3.31
C PHE A 74 1.37 -6.45 -4.79
N ARG A 75 2.66 -6.37 -5.14
CA ARG A 75 3.13 -6.60 -6.51
C ARG A 75 2.68 -7.96 -7.00
N THR A 76 3.02 -9.03 -6.29
CA THR A 76 2.65 -10.39 -6.68
C THR A 76 1.14 -10.54 -6.86
N ARG A 77 0.34 -10.02 -5.93
CA ARG A 77 -1.13 -10.12 -5.98
C ARG A 77 -1.77 -9.29 -7.08
N MET A 78 -1.31 -8.05 -7.29
CA MET A 78 -1.93 -7.13 -8.23
C MET A 78 -1.40 -7.27 -9.65
N ILE A 79 -0.14 -7.67 -9.82
CA ILE A 79 0.45 -7.92 -11.15
C ILE A 79 -0.05 -9.25 -11.70
N SER A 80 -0.17 -10.30 -10.86
CA SER A 80 -0.73 -11.59 -11.31
C SER A 80 -2.23 -11.53 -11.63
N ALA A 81 -2.89 -10.41 -11.32
CA ALA A 81 -4.30 -10.17 -11.63
C ALA A 81 -4.50 -9.38 -12.94
N VAL A 82 -3.42 -8.96 -13.60
CA VAL A 82 -3.40 -8.30 -14.92
C VAL A 82 -3.05 -9.33 -15.99
#